data_AF-A0A952QWV3-F1
#
_entry.id   AF-A0A952QWV3-F1
#
_cell.length_a   1.000
_cell.length_b   1.000
_cell.length_c   1.000
_cell.angle_alpha   90.00
_cell.angle_beta   90.00
_cell.angle_gamma   90.00
#
_symmetry.space_group_name_H-M   'P 1'
#
loop_
_entity.id
_entity.type
_entity.pdbx_description
1 polymer ?
#
loop_
_entity_poly.entity_id
_entity_poly.type
_entity_poly.pdbx_seq_one_letter_code
_entity_poly.pdbx_strand_id
1 'polypeptide(L)' 'MVGETEPRPVEFTTAEVAAMLAAQGYRVPESDLEEITERLRGLVAGLMAYDAYRPFDVEPWSEWPRVVADERE' A
#
# COMPACT_ATOMS: atom_id res chain seq x y z
N MET A 1 -22.23 -8.33 -0.54
CA MET A 1 -21.03 -9.19 -0.65
C MET A 1 -19.94 -8.34 -1.28
N VAL A 2 -19.09 -7.73 -0.45
CA VAL A 2 -17.89 -7.03 -0.95
C VAL A 2 -16.88 -8.13 -1.19
N GLY A 3 -16.63 -8.47 -2.45
CA GLY A 3 -15.57 -9.40 -2.79
C GLY A 3 -14.26 -8.79 -2.33
N GLU A 4 -13.66 -9.38 -1.29
CA GLU A 4 -12.26 -9.16 -0.93
C GLU A 4 -11.45 -9.47 -2.19
N THR A 5 -11.14 -8.43 -2.94
CA THR A 5 -10.29 -8.56 -4.11
C THR A 5 -8.90 -8.69 -3.54
N GLU A 6 -8.45 -9.93 -3.33
CA GLU A 6 -7.07 -10.19 -2.90
C GLU A 6 -6.14 -9.28 -3.72
N PRO A 7 -5.25 -8.52 -3.06
CA PRO A 7 -4.36 -7.62 -3.76
C PRO A 7 -3.49 -8.47 -4.69
N ARG A 8 -3.81 -8.43 -5.98
CA ARG A 8 -2.98 -9.09 -6.98
C ARG A 8 -1.60 -8.43 -6.92
N PRO A 9 -0.52 -9.22 -6.84
CA PRO A 9 0.82 -8.66 -6.83
C PRO A 9 0.99 -7.79 -8.07
N VAL A 10 1.38 -6.54 -7.87
CA VAL A 10 1.71 -5.64 -8.98
C VAL A 10 3.08 -6.08 -9.49
N GLU A 11 3.08 -6.91 -10.52
CA GLU A 11 4.32 -7.37 -11.14
C GLU A 11 4.80 -6.34 -12.15
N PHE A 12 5.72 -5.48 -11.73
CA PHE A 12 6.45 -4.62 -12.66
C PHE A 12 7.54 -5.42 -13.36
N THR A 13 7.55 -5.39 -14.69
CA THR A 13 8.66 -5.89 -15.51
C THR A 13 9.75 -4.83 -15.63
N THR A 14 11.00 -5.27 -15.84
CA THR A 14 12.14 -4.35 -16.05
C THR A 14 11.91 -3.41 -17.23
N ALA A 15 11.21 -3.88 -18.28
CA ALA A 15 10.87 -3.08 -19.45
C ALA A 15 9.88 -1.95 -19.12
N GLU A 16 8.87 -2.22 -18.29
CA GLU A 16 7.92 -1.20 -17.82
C GLU A 16 8.62 -0.15 -16.95
N VAL A 17 9.49 -0.58 -16.05
CA VAL A 17 10.30 0.33 -15.21
C VAL A 17 11.21 1.20 -16.08
N ALA A 18 11.86 0.61 -17.09
CA ALA A 18 12.68 1.35 -18.04
C ALA A 18 11.86 2.40 -18.82
N ALA A 19 10.66 2.04 -19.28
CA ALA A 19 9.77 2.97 -19.97
C ALA A 19 9.31 4.12 -19.07
N MET A 20 8.97 3.84 -17.81
CA MET A 20 8.61 4.86 -16.82
C MET A 20 9.76 5.82 -16.55
N LEU A 21 10.98 5.32 -16.38
CA LEU A 21 12.17 6.14 -16.15
C LEU A 21 12.54 6.98 -17.38
N ALA A 22 12.44 6.39 -18.58
CA ALA A 22 12.66 7.10 -19.84
C ALA A 22 11.64 8.22 -20.07
N ALA A 23 10.37 8.01 -19.70
CA ALA A 23 9.33 9.04 -19.79
C ALA A 23 9.63 10.26 -18.89
N GLN A 24 10.38 10.06 -17.80
CA GLN A 24 10.86 11.11 -16.90
C GLN A 24 12.21 11.71 -17.34
N GLY A 25 12.76 11.27 -18.49
CA GLY A 25 14.03 11.75 -19.03
C GLY A 25 15.28 11.06 -18.47
N TYR A 26 15.12 10.00 -17.66
CA TYR A 26 16.26 9.23 -17.16
C TYR A 26 16.70 8.19 -18.19
N ARG A 27 18.02 8.05 -18.37
CA ARG A 27 18.63 6.95 -19.10
C ARG A 27 19.43 6.12 -18.11
N VAL A 28 18.91 4.95 -17.75
CA VAL A 28 19.47 4.07 -16.74
C VAL A 28 20.15 2.87 -17.40
N PRO A 29 21.38 2.48 -16.98
CA PRO A 29 22.03 1.26 -17.43
C PRO A 29 21.20 0.01 -17.11
N GLU A 30 21.29 -1.02 -17.97
CA GLU A 30 20.58 -2.29 -17.73
C GLU A 30 20.96 -2.96 -16.40
N SER A 31 22.22 -2.83 -15.97
CA SER A 31 22.69 -3.34 -14.66
C SER A 31 21.92 -2.76 -13.48
N ASP A 32 21.51 -1.50 -13.59
CA ASP A 32 20.86 -0.78 -12.50
C ASP A 32 19.34 -0.95 -12.57
N LEU A 33 18.80 -1.18 -13.78
CA LEU A 33 17.37 -1.39 -14.00
C LEU A 33 16.83 -2.63 -13.28
N GLU A 34 17.58 -3.74 -13.24
CA GLU A 34 17.19 -4.93 -12.49
C GLU A 34 17.08 -4.64 -10.98
N GLU A 35 18.10 -3.99 -10.42
CA GLU A 35 18.11 -3.63 -8.99
C GLU A 35 16.98 -2.66 -8.65
N ILE A 36 16.74 -1.65 -9.49
CA ILE A 36 15.65 -0.69 -9.30
C ILE A 36 14.28 -1.38 -9.37
N THR A 37 14.11 -2.29 -10.33
CA THR A 37 12.85 -3.04 -10.50
C THR A 37 12.57 -3.88 -9.26
N GLU A 38 13.57 -4.57 -8.73
CA GLU A 38 13.41 -5.41 -7.53
C GLU A 38 13.11 -4.57 -6.28
N ARG A 39 13.80 -3.44 -6.10
CA ARG A 39 13.49 -2.49 -5.01
C ARG A 39 12.07 -1.94 -5.13
N LEU A 40 11.61 -1.60 -6.34
CA LEU A 40 10.27 -1.09 -6.58
C LEU A 40 9.20 -2.14 -6.22
N ARG A 41 9.40 -3.40 -6.60
CA ARG A 41 8.53 -4.51 -6.21
C ARG A 41 8.43 -4.66 -4.70
N GLY A 42 9.58 -4.61 -4.00
CA GLY A 42 9.61 -4.68 -2.54
C GLY A 42 8.85 -3.53 -1.85
N LEU A 43 9.02 -2.30 -2.35
CA LEU A 43 8.31 -1.13 -1.83
C LEU A 43 6.80 -1.24 -2.04
N VAL A 44 6.36 -1.66 -3.22
CA VAL A 44 4.94 -1.80 -3.55
C VAL A 44 4.31 -2.93 -2.75
N ALA A 45 4.98 -4.07 -2.60
CA ALA A 45 4.53 -5.16 -1.75
C ALA A 45 4.39 -4.71 -0.28
N GLY A 46 5.36 -3.95 0.24
CA GLY A 46 5.30 -3.38 1.58
C GLY A 46 4.14 -2.39 1.77
N LEU A 47 3.89 -1.53 0.79
CA LEU A 47 2.78 -0.58 0.82
C LEU A 47 1.42 -1.28 0.78
N MET A 48 1.26 -2.28 -0.08
CA MET A 48 0.03 -3.07 -0.16
C MET A 48 -0.22 -3.89 1.11
N ALA A 49 0.84 -4.40 1.74
CA ALA A 49 0.73 -5.04 3.05
C ALA A 49 0.27 -4.03 4.12
N TYR A 50 0.83 -2.81 4.13
CA TYR A 50 0.43 -1.76 5.08
C TYR A 50 -1.03 -1.32 4.88
N ASP A 51 -1.50 -1.18 3.63
CA ASP A 51 -2.90 -0.85 3.33
C ASP A 51 -3.86 -1.98 3.76
N ALA A 52 -3.44 -3.24 3.66
CA ALA A 52 -4.19 -4.37 4.18
C ALA A 52 -4.30 -4.35 5.72
N TYR A 53 -3.28 -3.83 6.42
CA TYR A 53 -3.35 -3.52 7.85
C TYR A 53 -4.13 -2.23 8.06
N ARG A 54 -5.45 -2.21 7.81
CA ARG A 54 -6.36 -1.08 8.11
C ARG A 54 -6.40 -0.79 9.63
N PRO A 55 -5.63 0.15 10.20
CA PRO A 55 -5.62 0.41 11.65
C PRO A 55 -6.72 1.42 12.05
N PHE A 56 -7.39 2.02 11.06
CA PHE A 56 -8.35 3.13 11.22
C PHE A 56 -9.74 2.84 10.66
N ASP A 57 -9.99 1.61 10.20
CA ASP A 57 -11.30 1.20 9.69
C ASP A 57 -12.35 0.96 10.77
N VAL A 58 -11.89 0.93 12.02
CA VAL A 58 -12.74 0.98 13.20
C VAL A 58 -12.39 2.28 13.90
N GLU A 59 -13.32 3.22 13.94
CA GLU A 59 -13.17 4.40 14.79
C GLU A 59 -13.02 3.95 16.25
N PRO A 60 -11.83 4.08 16.89
CA PRO A 60 -11.55 3.47 18.20
C PRO A 60 -12.37 4.08 19.35
N TRP A 61 -13.04 5.21 19.11
CA TRP A 61 -13.97 5.85 20.05
C TRP A 61 -15.42 5.31 19.94
N SER A 62 -15.73 4.47 18.95
CA SER A 62 -17.06 3.85 18.79
C SER A 62 -17.39 2.85 19.89
N GLU A 63 -16.35 2.24 20.48
CA GLU A 63 -16.48 1.23 21.53
C GLU A 63 -16.47 1.81 22.94
N TRP A 64 -16.35 3.13 23.10
CA TRP A 64 -16.45 3.74 24.42
C TRP A 64 -17.88 3.54 24.94
N PRO A 65 -18.08 2.81 26.05
CA PRO A 65 -19.41 2.61 26.59
C PRO A 65 -20.00 3.99 26.90
N ARG A 66 -21.11 4.35 26.25
CA ARG A 66 -21.88 5.59 26.50
C ARG A 66 -22.57 5.58 27.87
N VAL A 67 -21.96 4.99 28.89
CA VAL A 67 -22.41 5.16 30.27
C VAL A 67 -21.73 6.41 30.82
N VAL A 68 -22.06 7.56 30.22
CA VAL A 68 -21.84 8.85 30.87
C VAL A 68 -23.00 9.02 31.81
N ALA A 69 -22.75 8.62 33.06
CA ALA A 69 -23.52 8.85 34.27
C ALA A 69 -24.78 9.73 34.11
N ASP A 70 -25.93 9.08 33.94
CA ASP A 70 -27.22 9.65 34.35
C ASP A 70 -27.46 9.22 35.80
N GLU A 71 -26.70 9.81 36.72
CA GLU A 71 -26.97 9.73 38.15
C GLU A 71 -26.56 11.07 38.77
N ARG A 72 -27.45 12.06 38.69
CA ARG A 72 -27.78 12.99 39.79
C ARG A 72 -29.19 13.55 39.58
N GLU A 73 -30.14 12.75 40.03
CA GLU A 73 -31.37 13.23 40.69
C GLU A 73 -31.03 14.08 41.92
#